data_AF-A0A356IXY3-F1
#
_entry.id   AF-A0A356IXY3-F1
#
_cell.length_a   1.000
_cell.length_b   1.000
_cell.length_c   1.000
_cell.angle_alpha   90.00
_cell.angle_beta   90.00
_cell.angle_gamma   90.00
#
_symmetry.space_group_name_H-M   'P 1'
#
loop_
_entity.id
_entity.type
_entity.pdbx_description
1 polymer ?
#
loop_
_entity_poly.entity_id
_entity_poly.type
_entity_poly.pdbx_seq_one_letter_code
_entity_poly.pdbx_strand_id
1 'polypeptide(L)'
;SRNITNVLPNEVSFNNQDNVLIRYRLVGNKLYRSVNGGADALIPYYIPATGVTVTGKSGSLFTYYDDATDGTAEVVTATAADVRRIEISLIVVSGSGLSADWEGRSEQSSSIAVKKFQ
;
A
#
# COMPACT_ATOMS: atom_id res chain seq x y z
N SER A 1 -19.16 -7.18 -0.97
CA SER A 1 -18.25 -6.62 0.06
C SER A 1 -16.83 -6.72 -0.46
N ARG A 2 -15.92 -5.82 -0.08
CA ARG A 2 -14.49 -5.98 -0.42
C ARG A 2 -13.88 -6.88 0.65
N ASN A 3 -13.39 -8.05 0.27
CA ASN A 3 -12.77 -9.00 1.20
C ASN A 3 -11.27 -9.02 0.95
N ILE A 4 -10.46 -8.65 1.95
CA ILE A 4 -9.01 -8.80 1.88
C ILE A 4 -8.67 -10.28 2.04
N THR A 5 -7.96 -10.85 1.08
CA THR A 5 -7.65 -12.28 1.02
C THR A 5 -6.19 -12.57 1.41
N ASN A 6 -5.30 -11.60 1.23
CA ASN A 6 -3.90 -11.70 1.64
C ASN A 6 -3.32 -10.31 1.94
N VAL A 7 -2.43 -10.24 2.93
CA VAL A 7 -1.70 -9.02 3.31
C VAL A 7 -0.22 -9.32 3.51
N LEU A 8 0.63 -8.51 2.89
CA LEU A 8 2.09 -8.55 2.98
C LEU A 8 2.64 -7.10 2.96
N PRO A 9 3.90 -6.88 3.37
CA PRO A 9 4.48 -5.52 3.49
C PRO A 9 4.40 -4.64 2.23
N ASN A 10 4.47 -5.27 1.04
CA ASN A 10 4.44 -4.60 -0.26
C ASN A 10 3.42 -5.22 -1.22
N GLU A 11 2.47 -5.98 -0.69
CA GLU A 11 1.47 -6.67 -1.49
C GLU A 11 0.15 -6.81 -0.73
N VAL A 12 -0.96 -6.53 -1.40
CA VAL A 12 -2.32 -6.76 -0.90
C VAL A 12 -3.13 -7.48 -1.96
N SER A 13 -3.91 -8.47 -1.54
CA SER A 13 -4.91 -9.12 -2.39
C SER A 13 -6.30 -8.96 -1.79
N PHE A 14 -7.28 -8.70 -2.64
CA PHE A 14 -8.67 -8.56 -2.23
C PHE A 14 -9.65 -8.91 -3.35
N ASN A 15 -10.83 -9.37 -2.98
CA ASN A 15 -11.93 -9.52 -3.93
C ASN A 15 -12.68 -8.19 -4.07
N ASN A 16 -12.86 -7.73 -5.30
CA ASN A 16 -13.67 -6.55 -5.59
C ASN A 16 -15.18 -6.86 -5.46
N GLN A 17 -16.03 -5.90 -5.80
CA GLN A 17 -17.50 -6.07 -5.73
C GLN A 17 -18.05 -7.17 -6.65
N ASP A 18 -17.32 -7.51 -7.71
CA ASP A 18 -17.68 -8.52 -8.71
C ASP A 18 -17.03 -9.89 -8.40
N ASN A 19 -16.50 -10.04 -7.18
CA ASN A 19 -15.76 -11.22 -6.73
C ASN A 19 -14.52 -11.54 -7.58
N VAL A 20 -13.95 -10.53 -8.24
CA VAL A 20 -12.69 -10.63 -8.97
C VAL A 20 -11.55 -10.43 -7.99
N LEU A 21 -10.59 -11.36 -7.96
CA LEU A 21 -9.40 -11.25 -7.14
C LEU A 21 -8.45 -10.21 -7.76
N ILE A 22 -8.23 -9.11 -7.06
CA ILE A 22 -7.27 -8.08 -7.43
C ILE A 22 -6.09 -8.18 -6.48
N ARG A 23 -4.89 -8.20 -7.05
CA ARG A 23 -3.63 -8.09 -6.30
C ARG A 23 -2.89 -6.84 -6.72
N TYR A 24 -2.45 -6.05 -5.76
CA TYR A 24 -1.45 -5.01 -5.96
C TYR A 24 -0.14 -5.41 -5.30
N ARG A 25 0.99 -5.24 -6.01
CA ARG A 25 2.33 -5.58 -5.51
C ARG A 25 3.34 -4.52 -5.94
N LEU A 26 4.12 -4.01 -5.00
CA LEU A 26 5.26 -3.13 -5.27
C LEU A 26 6.55 -3.95 -5.33
N VAL A 27 7.31 -3.81 -6.42
CA VAL A 27 8.66 -4.42 -6.57
C VAL A 27 9.64 -3.35 -7.00
N GLY A 28 10.62 -3.04 -6.14
CA GLY A 28 11.46 -1.85 -6.30
C GLY A 28 10.58 -0.60 -6.36
N ASN A 29 10.74 0.20 -7.41
CA ASN A 29 9.94 1.40 -7.63
C ASN A 29 8.73 1.15 -8.54
N LYS A 30 8.30 -0.09 -8.78
CA LYS A 30 7.24 -0.41 -9.76
C LYS A 30 6.02 -1.05 -9.10
N LEU A 31 4.85 -0.46 -9.30
CA LEU A 31 3.56 -0.98 -8.84
C LEU A 31 2.90 -1.84 -9.92
N TYR A 32 2.63 -3.09 -9.57
CA TYR A 32 1.97 -4.06 -10.44
C TYR A 32 0.56 -4.35 -9.95
N ARG A 33 -0.32 -4.65 -10.91
CA ARG A 33 -1.67 -5.18 -10.67
C ARG A 33 -1.80 -6.53 -11.36
N SER A 34 -2.33 -7.52 -10.63
CA SER A 34 -2.83 -8.77 -11.20
C SER A 34 -4.33 -8.88 -10.98
N VAL A 35 -5.01 -9.52 -11.93
CA VAL A 35 -6.45 -9.76 -11.94
C VAL A 35 -6.67 -11.27 -12.07
N ASN A 36 -7.43 -11.87 -11.16
CA ASN A 36 -7.73 -13.30 -11.09
C ASN A 36 -6.48 -14.20 -11.15
N GLY A 37 -5.38 -13.79 -10.51
CA GLY A 37 -4.12 -14.54 -10.53
C GLY A 37 -3.40 -14.55 -11.89
N GLY A 38 -3.85 -13.72 -12.85
CA GLY A 38 -3.18 -13.54 -14.13
C GLY A 38 -1.82 -12.84 -14.01
N ALA A 39 -1.18 -12.62 -15.17
CA ALA A 39 0.12 -11.95 -15.23
C ALA A 39 0.09 -10.55 -14.60
N ASP A 40 1.21 -10.17 -13.98
CA ASP A 40 1.39 -8.84 -13.41
C ASP A 40 1.46 -7.78 -14.51
N ALA A 41 0.49 -6.88 -14.54
CA ALA A 41 0.49 -5.70 -15.38
C ALA A 41 1.08 -4.52 -14.61
N LEU A 42 2.08 -3.86 -15.19
CA LEU A 42 2.62 -2.62 -14.62
C LEU A 42 1.54 -1.52 -14.67
N ILE A 43 1.27 -0.88 -13.53
CA ILE A 43 0.44 0.32 -13.51
C ILE A 43 1.31 1.47 -14.01
N PRO A 44 0.91 2.20 -15.06
CA PRO A 44 1.70 3.32 -15.56
C PRO A 44 1.62 4.51 -14.61
N TYR A 45 2.78 4.99 -14.17
CA TYR A 45 2.95 6.29 -13.51
C TYR A 45 4.36 6.80 -13.80
N TYR A 46 4.51 8.13 -13.75
CA TYR A 46 5.79 8.76 -14.02
C TYR A 46 6.70 8.63 -12.79
N ILE A 47 7.88 8.03 -12.98
CA ILE A 47 8.98 8.06 -12.02
C ILE A 47 10.23 8.44 -12.81
N PRO A 48 10.96 9.49 -12.41
CA PRO A 48 12.25 9.81 -13.01
C PRO A 48 13.20 8.62 -12.92
N ALA A 49 13.91 8.33 -14.02
CA ALA A 49 14.80 7.17 -14.11
C ALA A 49 16.00 7.22 -13.15
N THR A 50 16.36 8.41 -12.67
CA THR A 50 17.51 8.64 -11.78
C THR A 50 17.18 9.71 -10.75
N GLY A 51 17.82 9.60 -9.58
CA GLY A 51 17.75 10.62 -8.55
C GLY A 51 16.46 10.62 -7.75
N VAL A 52 15.63 9.57 -7.84
CA VAL A 52 14.43 9.41 -7.02
C VAL A 52 14.44 8.05 -6.32
N THR A 53 14.38 8.09 -4.99
CA THR A 53 14.20 6.91 -4.15
C THR A 53 12.74 6.85 -3.72
N VAL A 54 12.09 5.71 -3.95
CA VAL A 54 10.72 5.45 -3.53
C VAL A 54 10.75 4.41 -2.40
N THR A 55 10.28 4.79 -1.22
CA THR A 55 10.21 3.89 -0.07
C THR A 55 8.85 3.95 0.61
N GLY A 56 8.44 2.82 1.19
CA GLY A 56 7.33 2.79 2.14
C GLY A 56 7.71 3.40 3.48
N LYS A 57 6.73 3.95 4.22
CA LYS A 57 6.93 4.40 5.60
C LYS A 57 7.35 3.21 6.47
N SER A 58 8.44 3.37 7.23
CA SER A 58 9.02 2.28 8.03
C SER A 58 9.35 1.01 7.23
N GLY A 59 9.65 1.14 5.93
CA GLY A 59 10.01 0.02 5.05
C GLY A 59 8.82 -0.76 4.46
N SER A 60 7.58 -0.39 4.78
CA SER A 60 6.37 -1.02 4.23
C SER A 60 5.52 0.01 3.49
N LEU A 61 5.10 -0.29 2.26
CA LEU A 61 4.18 0.58 1.53
C LEU A 61 2.76 0.50 2.12
N PHE A 62 2.37 -0.71 2.54
CA PHE A 62 1.05 -0.97 3.09
C PHE A 62 1.15 -1.23 4.59
N THR A 63 0.34 -0.52 5.37
CA THR A 63 0.09 -0.82 6.78
C THR A 63 -1.38 -1.13 6.95
N TYR A 64 -1.69 -2.25 7.58
CA TYR A 64 -3.06 -2.72 7.77
C TYR A 64 -3.50 -2.51 9.20
N TYR A 65 -4.71 -2.01 9.38
CA TYR A 65 -5.27 -1.68 10.68
C TYR A 65 -6.55 -2.46 10.91
N ASP A 66 -6.68 -3.05 12.10
CA ASP A 66 -7.92 -3.51 12.68
C ASP A 66 -8.43 -2.49 13.72
N ASP A 67 -9.69 -2.62 14.10
CA ASP A 67 -10.24 -1.92 15.25
C ASP A 67 -9.57 -2.42 16.54
N ALA A 68 -9.34 -1.55 17.53
CA ALA A 68 -8.94 -2.08 18.83
C ALA A 68 -10.08 -2.88 19.45
N THR A 69 -9.70 -3.94 20.16
CA THR A 69 -10.63 -4.76 20.95
C THR A 69 -11.42 -3.94 21.98
N ASP A 70 -10.91 -2.77 22.38
CA ASP A 70 -11.55 -1.84 23.31
C ASP A 70 -12.19 -0.61 22.64
N GLY A 71 -12.14 -0.51 21.30
CA GLY A 71 -12.74 0.58 20.52
C GLY A 71 -12.05 1.95 20.65
N THR A 72 -10.83 2.01 21.19
CA THR A 72 -10.17 3.29 21.50
C THR A 72 -9.22 3.80 20.40
N ALA A 73 -8.51 2.90 19.72
CA ALA A 73 -7.56 3.24 18.67
C ALA A 73 -7.35 2.08 17.70
N GLU A 74 -7.16 2.35 16.41
CA GLU A 74 -6.83 1.29 15.46
C GLU A 74 -5.45 0.66 15.75
N VAL A 75 -5.36 -0.67 15.61
CA VAL A 75 -4.13 -1.45 15.86
C VAL A 75 -3.63 -2.07 14.57
N VAL A 76 -2.31 -2.11 14.38
CA VAL A 76 -1.70 -2.76 13.22
C VAL A 76 -1.97 -4.26 13.27
N THR A 77 -2.44 -4.84 12.16
CA THR A 77 -2.71 -6.28 12.04
C THR A 77 -1.97 -6.88 10.85
N ALA A 78 -1.63 -8.16 10.95
CA ALA A 78 -1.17 -8.98 9.83
C ALA A 78 -2.23 -10.00 9.37
N THR A 79 -3.43 -9.96 9.97
CA THR A 79 -4.52 -10.89 9.66
C THR A 79 -5.45 -10.27 8.62
N ALA A 80 -5.49 -10.84 7.41
CA ALA A 80 -6.32 -10.35 6.31
C ALA A 80 -7.81 -10.25 6.67
N ALA A 81 -8.32 -11.23 7.44
CA ALA A 81 -9.71 -11.27 7.88
C ALA A 81 -10.09 -10.12 8.81
N ASP A 82 -9.12 -9.50 9.48
CA ASP A 82 -9.36 -8.48 10.51
C ASP A 82 -9.32 -7.07 9.92
N VAL A 83 -8.52 -6.84 8.87
CA VAL A 83 -8.33 -5.52 8.22
C VAL A 83 -9.62 -4.70 8.05
N ARG A 84 -9.61 -3.49 8.61
CA ARG A 84 -10.65 -2.45 8.56
C ARG A 84 -10.20 -1.18 7.85
N ARG A 85 -8.90 -0.89 7.88
CA ARG A 85 -8.29 0.21 7.11
C ARG A 85 -6.94 -0.23 6.56
N ILE A 86 -6.63 0.28 5.38
CA ILE A 86 -5.32 0.14 4.76
C ILE A 86 -4.74 1.54 4.62
N GLU A 87 -3.58 1.78 5.22
CA GLU A 87 -2.77 2.96 4.98
C GLU A 87 -1.74 2.63 3.90
N ILE A 88 -1.63 3.50 2.90
CA ILE A 88 -0.67 3.42 1.82
C ILE A 88 0.24 4.63 1.95
N SER A 89 1.50 4.42 2.33
CA SER A 89 2.46 5.49 2.57
C SER A 89 3.62 5.45 1.58
N LEU A 90 3.69 6.46 0.72
CA LEU A 90 4.76 6.62 -0.26
C LEU A 90 5.64 7.80 0.13
N ILE A 91 6.94 7.55 0.28
CA ILE A 91 7.96 8.57 0.49
C ILE A 91 8.80 8.63 -0.78
N VAL A 92 8.81 9.81 -1.40
CA VAL A 92 9.59 10.10 -2.60
C VAL A 92 10.62 11.16 -2.24
N VAL A 93 11.90 10.80 -2.37
CA VAL A 93 13.02 11.71 -2.11
C VAL A 93 13.80 11.91 -3.40
N SER A 94 14.04 13.16 -3.78
CA SER A 94 14.93 13.50 -4.89
C SER A 94 16.21 14.20 -4.44
N GLY A 95 17.38 13.69 -4.86
CA GLY A 95 18.68 14.35 -4.66
C GLY A 95 19.82 13.43 -4.18
N SER A 96 21.05 13.95 -4.20
CA SER A 96 22.25 13.31 -3.64
C SER A 96 23.10 14.34 -2.89
N GLY A 97 23.60 14.00 -1.69
CA GLY A 97 24.48 14.87 -0.88
C GLY A 97 23.80 15.48 0.36
N LEU A 98 24.57 16.20 1.21
CA LEU A 98 24.14 16.77 2.50
C LEU A 98 23.06 17.87 2.41
N SER A 99 22.76 18.36 1.21
CA SER A 99 21.72 19.35 0.92
C SER A 99 20.42 18.74 0.36
N ALA A 100 20.35 17.40 0.19
CA ALA A 100 19.27 16.71 -0.51
C ALA A 100 17.94 16.62 0.28
N ASP A 101 17.97 16.72 1.61
CA ASP A 101 16.75 16.64 2.42
C ASP A 101 15.87 17.90 2.35
N TRP A 102 16.39 19.01 1.78
CA TRP A 102 15.70 20.30 1.74
C TRP A 102 14.97 20.62 0.44
N GLU A 103 15.30 20.02 -0.70
CA GLU A 103 14.77 20.45 -2.01
C GLU A 103 13.68 19.55 -2.60
N GLY A 104 13.45 18.34 -2.07
CA GLY A 104 12.46 17.45 -2.68
C GLY A 104 12.10 16.23 -1.84
N ARG A 105 11.46 16.45 -0.69
CA ARG A 105 10.78 15.41 0.07
C ARG A 105 9.28 15.55 -0.10
N SER A 106 8.67 14.60 -0.81
CA SER A 106 7.21 14.49 -0.90
C SER A 106 6.76 13.25 -0.16
N GLU A 107 5.98 13.46 0.90
CA GLU A 107 5.31 12.40 1.63
C GLU A 107 3.83 12.42 1.28
N GLN A 108 3.34 11.30 0.75
CA GLN A 108 1.93 11.14 0.44
C GLN A 108 1.43 9.91 1.18
N SER A 109 0.44 10.11 2.05
CA SER A 109 -0.32 9.03 2.68
C SER A 109 -1.75 9.08 2.18
N SER A 110 -2.26 7.91 1.77
CA SER A 110 -3.66 7.72 1.41
C SER A 110 -4.21 6.55 2.22
N SER A 111 -5.50 6.60 2.56
CA SER A 111 -6.14 5.52 3.31
C SER A 111 -7.42 5.05 2.65
N ILE A 112 -7.67 3.75 2.77
CA ILE A 112 -8.88 3.10 2.26
C ILE A 112 -9.58 2.42 3.43
N ALA A 113 -10.81 2.86 3.71
CA ALA A 113 -11.68 2.20 4.68
C ALA A 113 -12.35 0.95 4.06
N VAL A 114 -12.26 -0.18 4.75
CA VAL A 114 -12.86 -1.45 4.38
C VAL A 114 -14.15 -1.64 5.19
N LYS A 115 -15.28 -1.19 4.62
CA LYS A 115 -16.59 -1.39 5.24
C LYS A 115 -16.97 -2.87 5.17
N LYS A 116 -17.04 -3.55 6.33
CA LYS A 116 -17.67 -4.87 6.44
C LYS A 116 -19.12 -4.68 6.86
N PHE A 117 -20.04 -5.42 6.24
CA PHE A 117 -21.40 -5.54 6.75
C PHE A 117 -21.31 -6.44 7.99
N GLN A 118 -21.74 -5.92 9.14
CA GLN A 118 -21.99 -6.70 10.35
C GLN A 118 -23.42 -7.24 10.31
#